data_AF-A0A2M8Q6F2-F1
#
_entry.id   AF-A0A2M8Q6F2-F1
#
_cell.length_a   1.000
_cell.length_b   1.000
_cell.length_c   1.000
_cell.angle_alpha   90.00
_cell.angle_beta   90.00
_cell.angle_gamma   90.00
#
_symmetry.space_group_name_H-M   'P 1'
#
loop_
_entity.id
_entity.type
_entity.pdbx_description
1 polymer ?
#
loop_
_entity_poly.entity_id
_entity_poly.type
_entity_poly.pdbx_seq_one_letter_code
_entity_poly.pdbx_strand_id
1 'polypeptide(L)'
;GEAAVREPRRVALALLWELYGEECFTWEWLAPVRSFAEHERRVLATMLAKGVNAPITTSMGRLFDGVAALIGLHLRVTFEGEAAMALEHSADRNEPRAYPFLVEETTAAGE
;
A
#
# COMPACT_ATOMS: atom_id res chain seq x y z
N GLY A 1 -7.42 -7.60 -5.67
CA GLY A 1 -8.40 -8.70 -5.71
C GLY A 1 -8.86 -9.05 -4.30
N GLU A 2 -9.72 -10.06 -4.14
CA GLU A 2 -10.34 -10.42 -2.85
C GLU A 2 -9.32 -10.71 -1.72
N ALA A 3 -8.20 -11.36 -2.05
CA ALA A 3 -7.11 -11.57 -1.09
C ALA A 3 -6.51 -10.27 -0.53
N ALA A 4 -6.49 -9.18 -1.33
CA ALA A 4 -6.01 -7.87 -0.88
C ALA A 4 -6.95 -7.21 0.14
N VAL A 5 -8.22 -7.66 0.22
CA VAL A 5 -9.17 -7.25 1.27
C VAL A 5 -8.73 -7.75 2.63
N ARG A 6 -8.15 -8.95 2.68
CA ARG A 6 -7.74 -9.63 3.92
C ARG A 6 -6.27 -9.45 4.26
N GLU A 7 -5.46 -9.03 3.29
CA GLU A 7 -4.02 -8.90 3.42
C GLU A 7 -3.55 -7.50 2.97
N PRO A 8 -3.71 -6.45 3.81
CA PRO A 8 -3.19 -5.11 3.54
C PRO A 8 -1.71 -5.08 3.12
N ARG A 9 -0.91 -6.03 3.61
CA ARG A 9 0.48 -6.25 3.17
C ARG A 9 0.66 -6.41 1.65
N ARG A 10 -0.34 -6.96 0.94
CA ARG A 10 -0.31 -7.07 -0.53
C ARG A 10 -0.52 -5.71 -1.18
N VAL A 11 -1.37 -4.87 -0.60
CA VAL A 11 -1.60 -3.51 -1.11
C VAL A 11 -0.35 -2.66 -0.91
N ALA A 12 0.30 -2.76 0.27
CA ALA A 12 1.58 -2.12 0.51
C ALA A 12 2.64 -2.49 -0.54
N LEU A 13 2.79 -3.79 -0.85
CA LEU A 13 3.73 -4.24 -1.89
C LEU A 13 3.36 -3.72 -3.28
N ALA A 14 2.08 -3.67 -3.63
CA ALA A 14 1.65 -3.11 -4.91
C ALA A 14 2.00 -1.62 -5.01
N LEU A 15 1.77 -0.83 -3.95
CA LEU A 15 2.15 0.59 -3.91
C LEU A 15 3.67 0.77 -4.05
N LEU A 16 4.46 -0.04 -3.34
CA LEU A 16 5.92 0.00 -3.45
C LEU A 16 6.41 -0.40 -4.85
N TRP A 17 5.78 -1.40 -5.46
CA TRP A 17 6.09 -1.83 -6.82
C TRP A 17 5.83 -0.72 -7.85
N GLU A 18 4.70 -0.02 -7.76
CA GLU A 18 4.38 1.08 -8.69
C GLU A 18 5.40 2.23 -8.58
N LEU A 19 5.96 2.47 -7.39
CA LEU A 19 6.91 3.57 -7.15
C LEU A 19 8.37 3.19 -7.43
N TYR A 20 8.76 1.96 -7.11
CA TYR A 20 10.17 1.53 -7.04
C TYR A 20 10.47 0.25 -7.84
N GLY A 21 9.47 -0.37 -8.45
CA GLY A 21 9.62 -1.62 -9.19
C GLY A 21 10.06 -2.79 -8.31
N GLU A 22 10.85 -3.69 -8.88
CA GLU A 22 11.24 -4.96 -8.26
C GLU A 22 12.14 -4.80 -7.02
N GLU A 23 12.89 -3.69 -6.93
CA GLU A 23 13.83 -3.45 -5.84
C GLU A 23 13.15 -3.51 -4.46
N CYS A 24 11.88 -3.09 -4.38
CA CYS A 24 11.14 -3.05 -3.12
C CYS A 24 11.01 -4.42 -2.43
N PHE A 25 11.08 -5.53 -3.18
CA PHE A 25 11.01 -6.89 -2.61
C PHE A 25 12.24 -7.29 -1.79
N THR A 26 13.33 -6.53 -1.91
CA THR A 26 14.57 -6.72 -1.13
C THR A 26 14.57 -5.96 0.20
N TRP A 27 13.62 -5.05 0.41
CA TRP A 27 13.56 -4.16 1.57
C TRP A 27 12.97 -4.85 2.80
N GLU A 28 13.64 -5.89 3.30
CA GLU A 28 13.18 -6.69 4.45
C GLU A 28 13.11 -5.91 5.77
N TRP A 29 13.62 -4.67 5.81
CA TRP A 29 13.40 -3.76 6.93
C TRP A 29 11.91 -3.34 7.01
N LEU A 30 11.19 -3.33 5.89
CA LEU A 30 9.74 -3.09 5.85
C LEU A 30 8.96 -4.33 6.28
N ALA A 31 8.05 -4.14 7.24
CA ALA A 31 7.16 -5.19 7.75
C ALA A 31 6.37 -5.94 6.65
N PRO A 32 5.74 -5.27 5.64
CA PRO A 32 4.99 -5.98 4.61
C PRO A 32 5.88 -6.89 3.76
N VAL A 33 7.10 -6.47 3.42
CA VAL A 33 8.07 -7.26 2.64
C VAL A 33 8.50 -8.50 3.43
N ARG A 34 8.94 -8.31 4.68
CA ARG A 34 9.40 -9.38 5.57
C ARG A 34 8.33 -10.41 5.91
N SER A 35 7.06 -10.01 5.84
CA SER A 35 5.94 -10.90 6.16
C SER A 35 5.72 -12.02 5.13
N PHE A 36 6.29 -11.89 3.93
CA PHE A 36 6.23 -12.91 2.88
C PHE A 36 7.51 -13.71 2.82
N ALA A 37 7.37 -15.03 2.66
CA ALA A 37 8.51 -15.87 2.32
C ALA A 37 9.10 -15.45 0.96
N GLU A 38 10.38 -15.72 0.74
CA GLU A 38 11.10 -15.33 -0.48
C GLU A 38 10.41 -15.86 -1.76
N HIS A 39 9.88 -17.09 -1.72
CA HIS A 39 9.16 -17.66 -2.85
C HIS A 39 7.82 -16.93 -3.11
N GLU A 40 7.11 -16.51 -2.07
CA GLU A 40 5.87 -15.72 -2.21
C GLU A 40 6.18 -14.36 -2.84
N ARG A 41 7.28 -13.72 -2.43
CA ARG A 41 7.74 -12.45 -3.02
C ARG A 41 8.01 -12.58 -4.51
N ARG A 42 8.71 -13.62 -4.94
CA ARG A 42 8.98 -13.90 -6.38
C ARG A 42 7.70 -14.13 -7.19
N VAL A 43 6.73 -14.84 -6.62
CA VAL A 43 5.42 -15.06 -7.26
C VAL A 43 4.68 -13.73 -7.40
N LEU A 44 4.63 -12.91 -6.35
CA LEU A 44 4.00 -11.60 -6.36
C LEU A 44 4.64 -10.65 -7.38
N ALA A 45 5.97 -10.60 -7.44
CA ALA A 45 6.71 -9.82 -8.45
C ALA A 45 6.32 -10.24 -9.87
N THR A 46 6.24 -11.55 -10.13
CA THR A 46 5.81 -12.08 -11.44
C THR A 46 4.37 -11.69 -11.77
N MET A 47 3.46 -11.73 -10.79
CA MET A 47 2.06 -11.34 -10.96
C MET A 47 1.92 -9.86 -11.30
N LEU A 48 2.62 -8.99 -10.56
CA LEU A 48 2.62 -7.54 -10.78
C LEU A 48 3.23 -7.18 -12.14
N ALA A 49 4.38 -7.77 -12.49
CA ALA A 49 5.03 -7.54 -13.78
C ALA A 49 4.16 -7.94 -14.99
N LYS A 50 3.31 -8.96 -14.82
CA LYS A 50 2.40 -9.44 -15.87
C LYS A 50 0.99 -8.83 -15.81
N GLY A 51 0.69 -8.02 -14.80
CA GLY A 51 -0.66 -7.51 -14.54
C GLY A 51 -1.71 -8.60 -14.27
N VAL A 52 -1.29 -9.79 -13.83
CA VAL A 52 -2.19 -10.94 -13.60
C VAL A 52 -2.65 -10.97 -12.15
N ASN A 53 -3.95 -11.09 -11.92
CA ASN A 53 -4.57 -11.08 -10.58
C ASN A 53 -4.22 -9.81 -9.75
N ALA A 54 -3.84 -8.73 -10.43
CA ALA A 54 -3.46 -7.45 -9.86
C ALA A 54 -4.34 -6.33 -10.45
N PRO A 55 -5.66 -6.30 -10.15
CA PRO A 55 -6.54 -5.27 -10.68
C PRO A 55 -6.11 -3.89 -10.16
N ILE A 56 -6.03 -2.91 -11.07
CA ILE A 56 -5.78 -1.50 -10.74
C ILE A 56 -6.99 -0.97 -9.96
N THR A 57 -6.74 -0.19 -8.90
CA THR A 57 -7.79 0.44 -8.10
C THR A 57 -7.36 1.84 -7.66
N THR A 58 -8.31 2.76 -7.67
CA THR A 58 -8.17 4.12 -7.11
C THR A 58 -8.84 4.25 -5.74
N SER A 59 -9.12 3.13 -5.08
CA SER A 59 -9.80 3.10 -3.78
C SER A 59 -8.94 3.74 -2.68
N MET A 60 -9.47 4.80 -2.08
CA MET A 60 -8.85 5.44 -0.90
C MET A 60 -8.73 4.48 0.28
N GLY A 61 -9.71 3.59 0.49
CA GLY A 61 -9.63 2.58 1.55
C GLY A 61 -8.44 1.64 1.37
N ARG A 62 -8.17 1.21 0.14
CA ARG A 62 -7.00 0.39 -0.19
C ARG A 62 -5.69 1.14 0.06
N LEU A 63 -5.66 2.44 -0.30
CA LEU A 63 -4.51 3.28 0.00
C LEU A 63 -4.21 3.30 1.51
N PHE A 64 -5.21 3.57 2.35
CA PHE A 64 -5.05 3.59 3.81
C PHE A 64 -4.70 2.21 4.40
N ASP A 65 -5.29 1.13 3.91
CA ASP A 65 -4.89 -0.24 4.28
C ASP A 65 -3.39 -0.47 3.96
N GLY A 66 -2.94 -0.05 2.78
CA GLY A 66 -1.54 -0.15 2.37
C GLY A 66 -0.61 0.65 3.27
N VAL A 67 -0.97 1.89 3.61
CA VAL A 67 -0.21 2.74 4.55
C VAL A 67 -0.15 2.11 5.94
N ALA A 68 -1.27 1.60 6.45
CA ALA A 68 -1.33 0.88 7.73
C ALA A 68 -0.38 -0.33 7.76
N ALA A 69 -0.30 -1.07 6.66
CA ALA A 69 0.66 -2.16 6.52
C ALA A 69 2.11 -1.68 6.44
N LEU A 70 2.40 -0.60 5.71
CA LEU A 70 3.75 -0.03 5.57
C LEU A 70 4.34 0.39 6.92
N ILE A 71 3.52 1.00 7.79
CA ILE A 71 3.95 1.38 9.15
C ILE A 71 3.91 0.21 10.14
N GLY A 72 3.57 -1.00 9.70
CA GLY A 72 3.58 -2.22 10.50
C GLY A 72 2.38 -2.40 11.43
N LEU A 73 1.29 -1.66 11.23
CA LEU A 73 0.11 -1.69 12.10
C LEU A 73 -0.76 -2.93 11.87
N HIS A 74 -1.17 -3.15 10.61
CA HIS A 74 -1.96 -4.33 10.22
C HIS A 74 -1.46 -4.93 8.91
N LEU A 75 -0.97 -6.17 8.97
CA LEU A 75 -0.56 -6.93 7.79
C LEU A 75 -1.66 -7.86 7.26
N ARG A 76 -2.59 -8.25 8.14
CA ARG A 76 -3.78 -9.07 7.86
C ARG A 76 -4.96 -8.53 8.66
N VAL A 77 -6.18 -8.71 8.13
CA VAL A 77 -7.42 -8.22 8.74
C VAL A 77 -8.54 -9.27 8.71
N THR A 78 -9.41 -9.18 9.70
CA THR A 78 -10.57 -10.05 9.97
C THR A 78 -11.89 -9.45 9.48
N PHE A 79 -11.92 -8.18 9.09
CA PHE A 79 -13.01 -7.54 8.36
C PHE A 79 -12.51 -6.40 7.46
N GLU A 80 -13.36 -5.93 6.55
CA GLU A 80 -13.04 -4.82 5.64
C GLU A 80 -12.97 -3.50 6.40
N GLY A 81 -11.91 -2.71 6.16
CA GLY A 81 -11.70 -1.41 6.79
C GLY A 81 -10.96 -1.46 8.14
N GLU A 82 -10.68 -2.64 8.70
CA GLU A 82 -9.99 -2.77 9.99
C GLU A 82 -8.64 -2.05 10.03
N ALA A 83 -7.81 -2.20 8.99
CA ALA A 83 -6.49 -1.58 8.95
C ALA A 83 -6.58 -0.05 8.81
N ALA A 84 -7.45 0.45 7.94
CA ALA A 84 -7.72 1.89 7.81
C ALA A 84 -8.26 2.50 9.12
N MET A 85 -9.17 1.83 9.83
CA MET A 85 -9.69 2.28 11.13
C MET A 85 -8.60 2.34 12.19
N ALA A 86 -7.75 1.31 12.26
CA ALA A 86 -6.63 1.28 13.20
C ALA A 86 -5.65 2.42 12.91
N LEU A 87 -5.38 2.70 11.63
CA LEU A 87 -4.52 3.82 11.22
C LEU A 87 -5.12 5.16 11.65
N GLU A 88 -6.41 5.39 11.41
CA GLU A 88 -7.10 6.59 11.87
C GLU A 88 -7.00 6.75 13.40
N HIS A 89 -7.19 5.67 14.16
CA HIS A 89 -7.09 5.70 15.61
C HIS A 89 -5.67 6.02 16.11
N SER A 90 -4.65 5.63 15.35
CA SER A 90 -3.24 5.91 15.68
C SER A 90 -2.80 7.35 15.38
N ALA A 91 -3.58 8.09 14.58
CA ALA A 91 -3.21 9.42 14.14
C ALA A 91 -3.35 10.46 15.27
N ASP A 92 -2.30 11.25 15.51
CA ASP A 92 -2.36 12.40 16.41
C ASP A 92 -3.07 13.57 15.73
N ARG A 93 -4.24 13.95 16.27
CA ARG A 93 -5.04 15.07 15.76
C ARG A 93 -4.40 16.44 16.00
N ASN A 94 -3.39 16.51 16.86
CA ASN A 94 -2.72 17.76 17.20
C ASN A 94 -1.39 17.95 16.45
N GLU A 95 -0.98 17.02 15.59
CA GLU A 95 0.27 17.11 14.82
C GLU A 95 0.21 18.27 13.81
N PRO A 96 1.02 19.34 13.99
CA PRO A 96 0.95 20.51 13.12
C PRO A 96 1.88 20.44 11.90
N ARG A 97 2.77 19.43 11.82
CA ARG A 97 3.74 19.32 10.72
C ARG A 97 3.06 18.85 9.43
N ALA A 98 3.62 19.29 8.30
CA ALA A 98 3.22 18.84 6.97
C ALA A 98 4.45 18.37 6.19
N TYR A 99 4.25 17.44 5.26
CA TYR A 99 5.28 17.09 4.29
C TYR A 99 5.46 18.24 3.29
N PRO A 100 6.71 18.56 2.88
CA PRO A 100 6.95 19.53 1.83
C PRO A 100 6.51 18.90 0.50
N PHE A 101 5.29 19.21 0.06
CA PHE A 101 4.73 18.73 -1.20
C PHE A 101 4.30 19.92 -2.06
N LEU A 102 4.73 19.93 -3.32
CA LEU A 102 4.32 20.95 -4.29
C LEU A 102 2.98 20.53 -4.90
N VAL A 103 1.97 21.39 -4.77
CA VAL A 103 0.70 21.23 -5.48
C VAL A 103 0.79 22.04 -6.76
N GLU A 104 0.93 21.36 -7.90
CA GLU A 104 0.79 22.00 -9.21
C GLU A 104 -0.70 22.07 -9.56
N GLU A 105 -1.22 23.29 -9.77
CA GLU A 105 -2.56 23.45 -10.31
C GLU A 105 -2.55 23.01 -11.77
N THR A 106 -3.14 21.84 -12.05
CA THR A 106 -3.47 21.47 -13.42
C THR A 106 -4.59 22.38 -13.90
N THR A 107 -4.27 23.52 -14.51
CA THR A 107 -5.24 24.25 -15.32
C THR A 107 -5.66 23.31 -16.44
N ALA A 108 -6.91 22.82 -16.37
CA ALA A 108 -7.52 22.12 -17.49
C ALA A 108 -7.35 23.00 -18.73
N ALA A 109 -6.69 22.48 -19.76
CA ALA A 109 -6.55 23.15 -21.04
C ALA A 109 -7.97 23.50 -21.51
N GLY A 110 -8.19 24.80 -21.74
CA GLY A 110 -9.47 25.32 -22.18
C GLY A 110 -9.94 24.63 -23.45
N GLU A 111 -11.24 24.33 -23.49
CA GLU A 111 -12.00 24.08 -24.72
C GLU A 111 -12.12 25.35 -25.57
#